data_AF-A0A257RYN8-F1
#
_entry.id   AF-A0A257RYN8-F1
#
_cell.length_a   1.000
_cell.length_b   1.000
_cell.length_c   1.000
_cell.angle_alpha   90.00
_cell.angle_beta   90.00
_cell.angle_gamma   90.00
#
_symmetry.space_group_name_H-M   'P 1'
#
loop_
_entity.id
_entity.type
_entity.pdbx_description
1 polymer ?
#
loop_
_entity_poly.entity_id
_entity_poly.type
_entity_poly.pdbx_seq_one_letter_code
_entity_poly.pdbx_strand_id
1 'polypeptide(L)'
;RDDLDAVADRVDWVAKYRVVQGFRDRHDLSATDSKLRAIDLQYHDLRPERSLAQRVGLRTLFESAAVREAVHNPPTTTRAYFRGQCVARYPDEIISANWDSVVFDVGEGPLQRVPMLDPLRGTQSLTQELLETSATAADLLAALDR
;
A
#
# COMPACT_ATOMS: atom_id res chain seq x y z
N ARG A 1 -25.35 -16.01 -24.29
CA ARG A 1 -25.55 -15.04 -23.19
C ARG A 1 -24.41 -15.28 -22.22
N ASP A 2 -23.66 -14.24 -21.88
CA ASP A 2 -22.46 -14.42 -21.06
C ASP A 2 -22.84 -14.85 -19.65
N ASP A 3 -22.09 -15.81 -19.12
CA ASP A 3 -22.26 -16.31 -17.77
C ASP A 3 -21.58 -15.35 -16.80
N LEU A 4 -22.38 -14.64 -16.01
CA LEU A 4 -21.89 -13.73 -14.98
C LEU A 4 -21.00 -14.47 -13.97
N ASP A 5 -21.28 -15.75 -13.76
CA ASP A 5 -20.59 -16.56 -12.78
C ASP A 5 -19.14 -16.90 -13.16
N ALA A 6 -18.79 -16.76 -14.45
CA ALA A 6 -17.45 -17.04 -14.95
C ALA A 6 -16.35 -16.08 -14.46
N VAL A 7 -16.74 -14.92 -13.91
CA VAL A 7 -15.80 -13.87 -13.46
C VAL A 7 -15.84 -13.59 -11.96
N ALA A 8 -16.64 -14.35 -11.20
CA ALA A 8 -16.80 -14.12 -9.77
C ALA A 8 -15.54 -14.41 -8.93
N ASP A 9 -14.56 -15.13 -9.48
CA ASP A 9 -13.25 -15.30 -8.86
C ASP A 9 -12.36 -14.05 -9.01
N ARG A 10 -12.76 -13.07 -9.83
CA ARG A 10 -11.92 -11.92 -10.23
C ARG A 10 -12.60 -10.56 -10.06
N VAL A 11 -13.94 -10.52 -10.05
CA VAL A 11 -14.71 -9.28 -10.04
C VAL A 11 -15.50 -9.17 -8.73
N ASP A 12 -15.08 -8.26 -7.86
CA ASP A 12 -15.61 -8.12 -6.49
C ASP A 12 -17.12 -7.94 -6.44
N TRP A 13 -17.69 -7.12 -7.33
CA TRP A 13 -19.14 -6.89 -7.29
C TRP A 13 -19.93 -8.15 -7.62
N VAL A 14 -19.39 -9.04 -8.47
CA VAL A 14 -20.01 -10.32 -8.81
C VAL A 14 -19.89 -11.30 -7.64
N ALA A 15 -18.71 -11.41 -7.04
CA ALA A 15 -18.48 -12.25 -5.86
C ALA A 15 -19.40 -11.83 -4.70
N LYS A 16 -19.45 -10.52 -4.41
CA LYS A 16 -20.32 -9.93 -3.40
C LYS A 16 -21.80 -10.13 -3.74
N TYR A 17 -22.20 -9.96 -5.00
CA TYR A 17 -23.58 -10.19 -5.42
C TYR A 17 -24.04 -11.59 -5.04
N ARG A 18 -23.24 -12.63 -5.29
CA ARG A 18 -23.55 -14.01 -4.86
C ARG A 18 -23.74 -14.14 -3.36
N VAL A 19 -22.88 -13.52 -2.56
CA VAL A 19 -22.99 -13.54 -1.09
C VAL A 19 -24.28 -12.88 -0.63
N VAL A 20 -24.58 -11.69 -1.14
CA VAL A 20 -25.77 -10.91 -0.76
C VAL A 20 -27.05 -11.61 -1.21
N GLN A 21 -27.13 -12.07 -2.47
CA GLN A 21 -28.30 -12.80 -2.97
C GLN A 21 -28.48 -14.12 -2.21
N GLY A 22 -27.43 -14.90 -2.02
CA GLY A 22 -27.49 -16.15 -1.27
C GLY A 22 -27.92 -15.94 0.19
N PHE A 23 -27.51 -14.85 0.84
CA PHE A 23 -27.98 -14.50 2.18
C PHE A 23 -29.45 -14.06 2.18
N ARG A 24 -29.84 -13.24 1.20
CA ARG A 24 -31.23 -12.79 1.04
C ARG A 24 -32.18 -13.96 0.84
N ASP A 25 -31.86 -14.86 -0.08
CA ASP A 25 -32.73 -15.96 -0.47
C ASP A 25 -32.83 -17.02 0.64
N ARG A 26 -31.74 -17.27 1.40
CA ARG A 26 -31.77 -18.18 2.56
C ARG A 26 -32.60 -17.67 3.73
N HIS A 27 -32.75 -16.36 3.86
CA HIS A 27 -33.41 -15.74 5.01
C HIS A 27 -34.71 -15.00 4.65
N ASP A 28 -35.18 -15.13 3.41
CA ASP A 28 -36.37 -14.47 2.87
C ASP A 28 -36.40 -12.96 3.17
N LEU A 29 -35.27 -12.29 2.91
CA LEU A 29 -35.13 -10.87 3.24
C LEU A 29 -35.59 -9.98 2.08
N SER A 30 -36.14 -8.82 2.43
CA SER A 30 -36.40 -7.78 1.43
C SER A 30 -35.09 -7.22 0.88
N ALA A 31 -35.11 -6.68 -0.33
CA ALA A 31 -33.92 -6.10 -0.97
C ALA A 31 -33.33 -4.90 -0.20
N THR A 32 -34.12 -4.27 0.69
CA THR A 32 -33.71 -3.10 1.47
C THR A 32 -33.36 -3.44 2.93
N ASP A 33 -33.38 -4.73 3.30
CA ASP A 33 -33.11 -5.16 4.67
C ASP A 33 -31.72 -4.72 5.15
N SER A 34 -31.66 -4.19 6.38
CA SER A 34 -30.44 -3.73 7.03
C SER A 34 -29.35 -4.81 7.13
N LYS A 35 -29.72 -6.09 7.25
CA LYS A 35 -28.77 -7.21 7.29
C LYS A 35 -28.00 -7.36 5.99
N LEU A 36 -28.64 -7.11 4.83
CA LEU A 36 -27.96 -7.15 3.54
C LEU A 36 -26.91 -6.04 3.43
N ARG A 37 -27.20 -4.85 3.99
CA ARG A 37 -26.23 -3.75 4.07
C ARG A 37 -25.06 -4.10 5.01
N ALA A 38 -25.32 -4.78 6.11
CA ALA A 38 -24.28 -5.26 7.01
C ALA A 38 -23.37 -6.29 6.33
N ILE A 39 -23.93 -7.22 5.54
CA ILE A 39 -23.15 -8.19 4.74
C ILE A 39 -22.31 -7.50 3.67
N ASP A 40 -22.87 -6.50 2.97
CA ASP A 40 -22.13 -5.69 1.99
C ASP A 40 -20.92 -5.01 2.64
N LEU A 41 -21.10 -4.41 3.82
CA LEU A 41 -19.99 -3.81 4.57
C LEU A 41 -18.99 -4.86 5.06
N GLN A 42 -19.46 -5.98 5.63
CA GLN A 42 -18.61 -7.05 6.16
C GLN A 42 -17.76 -7.71 5.07
N TYR A 43 -18.19 -7.66 3.80
CA TYR A 43 -17.37 -8.10 2.68
C TYR A 43 -16.00 -7.43 2.65
N HIS A 44 -15.91 -6.15 3.00
CA HIS A 44 -14.67 -5.36 2.97
C HIS A 44 -13.93 -5.29 4.32
N ASP A 45 -14.33 -6.11 5.31
CA ASP A 45 -13.59 -6.12 6.57
C ASP A 45 -12.13 -6.53 6.32
N LEU A 46 -11.19 -5.76 6.85
CA LEU A 46 -9.75 -6.00 6.69
C LEU A 46 -9.24 -7.11 7.60
N ARG A 47 -9.99 -7.46 8.65
CA ARG A 47 -9.63 -8.53 9.57
C ARG A 47 -9.89 -9.89 8.93
N PRO A 48 -8.88 -10.77 8.80
CA PRO A 48 -9.04 -12.03 8.07
C PRO A 48 -10.19 -12.91 8.57
N GLU A 49 -10.45 -12.93 9.87
CA GLU A 49 -11.50 -13.74 10.49
C GLU A 49 -12.92 -13.21 10.24
N ARG A 50 -13.06 -11.96 9.78
CA ARG A 50 -14.35 -11.30 9.55
C ARG A 50 -14.65 -11.01 8.09
N SER A 51 -13.61 -10.87 7.28
CA SER A 51 -13.70 -10.55 5.85
C SER A 51 -14.46 -11.63 5.08
N LEU A 52 -15.57 -11.25 4.44
CA LEU A 52 -16.23 -12.20 3.52
C LEU A 52 -15.47 -12.30 2.19
N ALA A 53 -14.78 -11.24 1.73
CA ALA A 53 -13.97 -11.28 0.51
C ALA A 53 -12.88 -12.36 0.57
N GLN A 54 -12.26 -12.58 1.73
CA GLN A 54 -11.25 -13.63 1.90
C GLN A 54 -11.83 -15.06 1.94
N ARG A 55 -13.17 -15.20 2.02
CA ARG A 55 -13.86 -16.49 2.16
C ARG A 55 -14.62 -16.92 0.92
N VAL A 56 -14.71 -16.08 -0.10
CA VAL A 56 -15.51 -16.34 -1.33
C VAL A 56 -14.69 -16.90 -2.49
N GLY A 57 -13.41 -17.22 -2.27
CA GLY A 57 -12.57 -17.87 -3.28
C GLY A 57 -12.09 -16.92 -4.39
N LEU A 58 -11.80 -15.66 -4.05
CA LEU A 58 -11.16 -14.74 -4.99
C LEU A 58 -9.78 -15.25 -5.42
N ARG A 59 -9.44 -14.99 -6.67
CA ARG A 59 -8.14 -15.29 -7.24
C ARG A 59 -7.08 -14.43 -6.56
N THR A 60 -6.09 -15.11 -5.97
CA THR A 60 -4.92 -14.45 -5.38
C THR A 60 -3.89 -14.16 -6.47
N LEU A 61 -3.45 -12.90 -6.58
CA LEU A 61 -2.43 -12.47 -7.55
C LEU A 61 -1.01 -12.50 -6.99
N PHE A 62 -0.87 -12.34 -5.66
CA PHE A 62 0.42 -12.28 -4.99
C PHE A 62 0.42 -13.20 -3.77
N GLU A 63 1.53 -13.89 -3.55
CA GLU A 63 1.71 -14.72 -2.37
C GLU A 63 1.77 -13.87 -1.09
N SER A 64 1.31 -14.43 0.02
CA SER A 64 1.31 -13.73 1.31
C SER A 64 2.72 -13.31 1.77
N ALA A 65 3.77 -14.01 1.33
CA ALA A 65 5.15 -13.64 1.63
C ALA A 65 5.54 -12.32 0.98
N ALA A 66 5.25 -12.14 -0.31
CA ALA A 66 5.51 -10.89 -1.03
C ALA A 66 4.71 -9.71 -0.44
N VAL A 67 3.46 -9.95 -0.04
CA VAL A 67 2.64 -8.92 0.64
C VAL A 67 3.26 -8.50 1.98
N ARG A 68 3.76 -9.45 2.78
CA ARG A 68 4.43 -9.14 4.06
C ARG A 68 5.74 -8.38 3.85
N GLU A 69 6.52 -8.74 2.84
CA GLU A 69 7.75 -8.03 2.49
C GLU A 69 7.48 -6.56 2.13
N ALA A 70 6.41 -6.31 1.36
CA ALA A 70 6.00 -4.96 0.94
C ALA A 70 5.49 -4.07 2.09
N VAL A 71 5.22 -4.61 3.29
CA VAL A 71 4.87 -3.80 4.47
C VAL A 71 6.04 -2.91 4.90
N HIS A 72 7.27 -3.42 4.75
CA HIS A 72 8.48 -2.75 5.23
C HIS A 72 9.37 -2.24 4.11
N ASN A 73 9.21 -2.76 2.90
CA ASN A 73 10.09 -2.45 1.78
C ASN A 73 9.35 -1.66 0.69
N PRO A 74 9.86 -0.48 0.30
CA PRO A 74 9.27 0.31 -0.77
C PRO A 74 9.50 -0.34 -2.15
N PRO A 75 8.66 -0.03 -3.16
CA PRO A 75 8.91 -0.48 -4.53
C PRO A 75 10.19 0.16 -5.08
N THR A 76 11.04 -0.66 -5.70
CA THR A 76 12.40 -0.30 -6.09
C THR A 76 12.50 0.59 -7.34
N THR A 77 11.43 0.66 -8.12
CA THR A 77 11.42 1.29 -9.45
C THR A 77 10.85 2.71 -9.47
N THR A 78 10.58 3.29 -8.30
CA THR A 78 10.04 4.65 -8.18
C THR A 78 10.75 5.42 -7.08
N ARG A 79 10.49 6.73 -6.99
CA ARG A 79 10.94 7.59 -5.88
C ARG A 79 10.55 7.10 -4.49
N ALA A 80 9.55 6.22 -4.39
CA ALA A 80 9.18 5.61 -3.11
C ALA A 80 10.34 4.81 -2.51
N TYR A 81 11.25 4.27 -3.33
CA TYR A 81 12.48 3.62 -2.86
C TYR A 81 13.30 4.58 -2.00
N PHE A 82 13.74 5.70 -2.58
CA PHE A 82 14.53 6.69 -1.84
C PHE A 82 13.82 7.15 -0.57
N ARG A 83 12.53 7.52 -0.64
CA ARG A 83 11.78 7.99 0.53
C ARG A 83 11.69 6.93 1.62
N GLY A 84 11.31 5.69 1.27
CA GLY A 84 11.18 4.61 2.26
C GLY A 84 12.52 4.26 2.89
N GLN A 85 13.59 4.27 2.09
CA GLN A 85 14.94 4.01 2.59
C GLN A 85 15.46 5.12 3.51
N CYS A 86 15.15 6.39 3.24
CA CYS A 86 15.44 7.49 4.14
C CYS A 86 14.72 7.32 5.48
N VAL A 87 13.40 7.04 5.46
CA VAL A 87 12.60 6.81 6.67
C VAL A 87 13.13 5.64 7.49
N ALA A 88 13.56 4.56 6.84
CA ALA A 88 14.10 3.39 7.51
C ALA A 88 15.50 3.61 8.10
N ARG A 89 16.36 4.41 7.45
CA ARG A 89 17.76 4.61 7.85
C ARG A 89 17.96 5.76 8.83
N TYR A 90 17.20 6.85 8.68
CA TYR A 90 17.38 8.11 9.42
C TYR A 90 16.08 8.55 10.10
N PRO A 91 15.45 7.68 10.92
CA PRO A 91 14.14 7.97 11.48
C PRO A 91 14.16 9.18 12.43
N ASP A 92 15.27 9.38 13.15
CA ASP A 92 15.40 10.43 14.16
C ASP A 92 15.66 11.81 13.54
N GLU A 93 16.23 11.85 12.34
CA GLU A 93 16.54 13.07 11.60
C GLU A 93 15.41 13.49 10.64
N ILE A 94 14.35 12.70 10.46
CA ILE A 94 13.25 13.04 9.55
C ILE A 94 12.14 13.79 10.29
N ILE A 95 11.95 15.05 9.92
CA ILE A 95 10.85 15.89 10.41
C ILE A 95 9.56 15.58 9.65
N SER A 96 9.65 15.35 8.34
CA SER A 96 8.48 15.00 7.52
C SER A 96 8.87 14.33 6.21
N ALA A 97 7.98 13.48 5.71
CA ALA A 97 8.09 12.87 4.39
C ALA A 97 6.75 12.95 3.66
N ASN A 98 6.78 13.50 2.44
CA ASN A 98 5.62 13.69 1.55
C ASN A 98 5.86 12.98 0.20
N TRP A 99 4.91 13.09 -0.74
CA TRP A 99 5.09 12.53 -2.09
C TRP A 99 6.19 13.20 -2.89
N ASP A 100 6.41 14.47 -2.66
CA ASP A 100 7.32 15.32 -3.43
C ASP A 100 8.57 15.75 -2.66
N SER A 101 8.75 15.30 -1.41
CA SER A 101 9.85 15.76 -0.57
C SER A 101 10.10 14.90 0.66
N VAL A 102 11.34 14.93 1.15
CA VAL A 102 11.72 14.51 2.50
C VAL A 102 12.43 15.69 3.16
N VAL A 103 12.08 15.99 4.42
CA VAL A 103 12.65 17.09 5.19
C VAL A 103 13.42 16.52 6.37
N PHE A 104 14.70 16.88 6.46
CA PHE A 104 15.63 16.46 7.49
C PHE A 104 15.95 17.59 8.46
N ASP A 105 16.15 17.23 9.73
CA ASP A 105 16.82 18.02 10.75
C ASP A 105 18.12 17.31 11.14
N VAL A 106 19.25 17.93 10.81
CA VAL A 106 20.59 17.42 11.12
C VAL A 106 21.27 18.24 12.23
N GLY A 107 20.48 19.03 12.97
CA GLY A 107 20.92 19.83 14.11
C GLY A 107 21.55 21.16 13.76
N GLU A 108 22.53 21.18 12.85
CA GLU A 108 23.21 22.41 12.45
C GLU A 108 22.49 23.10 11.28
N GLY A 109 21.83 24.24 11.56
CA GLY A 109 21.28 25.13 10.55
C GLY A 109 19.79 24.93 10.25
N PRO A 110 19.29 25.43 9.10
CA PRO A 110 17.89 25.28 8.73
C PRO A 110 17.57 23.83 8.36
N LEU A 111 16.28 23.47 8.48
CA LEU A 111 15.77 22.20 7.98
C LEU A 111 16.08 22.01 6.50
N GLN A 112 16.56 20.82 6.15
CA GLN A 112 17.02 20.49 4.81
C GLN A 112 15.92 19.75 4.05
N ARG A 113 15.38 20.37 3.00
CA ARG A 113 14.33 19.77 2.18
C ARG A 113 14.91 19.20 0.90
N VAL A 114 14.81 17.88 0.73
CA VAL A 114 15.16 17.18 -0.51
C VAL A 114 13.91 17.07 -1.38
N PRO A 115 13.83 17.79 -2.52
CA PRO A 115 12.71 17.67 -3.45
C PRO A 115 12.79 16.38 -4.28
N MET A 116 11.64 15.76 -4.54
CA MET A 116 11.49 14.48 -5.25
C MET A 116 10.38 14.59 -6.30
N LEU A 117 10.42 15.62 -7.13
CA LEU A 117 9.31 15.98 -8.04
C LEU A 117 9.03 14.92 -9.10
N ASP A 118 10.06 14.24 -9.60
CA ASP A 118 9.94 13.20 -10.61
C ASP A 118 9.66 11.82 -9.96
N PRO A 119 8.53 11.16 -10.26
CA PRO A 119 8.20 9.83 -9.75
C PRO A 119 9.22 8.73 -10.07
N LEU A 120 10.01 8.91 -11.14
CA LEU A 120 10.99 7.95 -11.65
C LEU A 120 12.44 8.29 -11.29
N ARG A 121 12.68 9.34 -10.49
CA ARG A 121 13.99 9.61 -9.88
C ARG A 121 13.96 9.23 -8.40
N GLY A 122 15.08 8.73 -7.87
CA GLY A 122 15.10 8.13 -6.53
C GLY A 122 14.72 6.66 -6.49
N THR A 123 14.87 5.95 -7.62
CA THR A 123 14.77 4.49 -7.69
C THR A 123 15.98 3.83 -7.04
N GLN A 124 15.89 2.53 -6.80
CA GLN A 124 17.02 1.71 -6.34
C GLN A 124 18.23 1.85 -7.25
N SER A 125 18.04 1.68 -8.56
CA SER A 125 19.11 1.78 -9.55
C SER A 125 19.83 3.13 -9.56
N LEU A 126 19.18 4.20 -9.08
CA LEU A 126 19.75 5.54 -9.05
C LEU A 126 20.33 5.93 -7.70
N THR A 127 19.84 5.35 -6.60
CA THR A 127 20.14 5.88 -5.25
C THR A 127 20.59 4.85 -4.23
N GLN A 128 20.62 3.55 -4.58
CA GLN A 128 21.07 2.52 -3.65
C GLN A 128 22.49 2.78 -3.15
N GLU A 129 23.45 2.98 -4.05
CA GLU A 129 24.85 3.20 -3.68
C GLU A 129 25.01 4.47 -2.82
N LEU A 130 24.32 5.55 -3.18
CA LEU A 130 24.26 6.78 -2.39
C LEU A 130 23.77 6.52 -0.96
N LEU A 131 22.69 5.75 -0.81
CA LEU A 131 22.10 5.40 0.48
C LEU A 131 22.90 4.37 1.29
N GLU A 132 23.71 3.54 0.64
CA GLU A 132 24.59 2.56 1.29
C GLU A 132 25.91 3.18 1.78
N THR A 133 26.39 4.21 1.09
CA THR A 133 27.63 4.92 1.42
C THR A 133 27.42 6.12 2.36
N SER A 134 26.18 6.57 2.54
CA SER A 134 25.82 7.61 3.51
C SER A 134 25.49 6.97 4.86
N ALA A 135 26.36 7.13 5.86
CA ALA A 135 26.12 6.56 7.19
C ALA A 135 25.09 7.39 7.98
N THR A 136 25.02 8.69 7.72
CA THR A 136 24.11 9.64 8.37
C THR A 136 23.27 10.42 7.36
N ALA A 137 22.18 11.04 7.83
CA ALA A 137 21.40 11.97 6.99
C ALA A 137 22.25 13.17 6.51
N ALA A 138 23.21 13.63 7.32
CA ALA A 138 24.13 14.69 6.94
C ALA A 138 25.04 14.27 5.77
N ASP A 139 25.56 13.03 5.79
CA ASP A 139 26.37 12.48 4.68
C ASP A 139 25.54 12.41 3.39
N LEU A 140 24.28 11.97 3.50
CA LEU A 140 23.37 11.88 2.37
C LEU A 140 23.13 13.24 1.72
N LEU A 141 22.83 14.27 2.52
CA LEU A 141 22.58 15.62 2.03
C LEU A 141 23.84 16.20 1.36
N ALA A 142 25.00 16.04 1.99
CA ALA A 142 26.28 16.48 1.43
C ALA A 142 26.66 15.75 0.12
N ALA A 143 26.12 14.54 -0.11
CA ALA A 143 26.33 13.79 -1.34
C ALA A 143 25.31 14.16 -2.44
N LEU A 144 24.11 14.64 -2.09
CA LEU A 144 23.09 15.12 -3.03
C LEU A 144 23.39 16.51 -3.60
N ASP A 145 24.14 17.33 -2.86
CA ASP A 145 24.54 18.69 -3.27
C ASP A 145 25.74 18.71 -4.24
N ARG A 146 26.32 17.55 -4.57
CA ARG A 146 27.41 17.42 -5.55
C ARG A 146 26.89 17.18 -6.96
#